data_AF-U2ZJD9-F1
#
_entry.id   AF-U2ZJD9-F1
#
_cell.length_a   1.000
_cell.length_b   1.000
_cell.length_c   1.000
_cell.angle_alpha   90.00
_cell.angle_beta   90.00
_cell.angle_gamma   90.00
#
_symmetry.space_group_name_H-M   'P 1'
#
loop_
_entity.id
_entity.type
_entity.pdbx_description
1 polymer ?
#
loop_
_entity_poly.entity_id
_entity_poly.type
_entity_poly.pdbx_seq_one_letter_code
_entity_poly.pdbx_strand_id
1 'polypeptide(L)'
;MENLYRTPQAQLVDAPLAGAEGHFFTTSIRKMSILFIATMGLYILYWGYKQWDSQRSRMLPKKIMPVWRSIFSIFYMHSLSGLIDEQLRQQGKPLLGSGPATLYVVVAVGSAVLGQVSSRIEELPVLLDVFLMLLQLCILLPMISIQRQANLASQDPQGSGNAQMSGANIGFIVAGVLFWCLYLGSIATLLILGVPA
;
A
#
# COMPACT_ATOMS: atom_id res chain seq x y z
N MET A 1 51.71 15.08 -26.30
CA MET A 1 51.72 13.79 -25.58
C MET A 1 50.36 13.17 -25.77
N GLU A 2 50.29 12.08 -26.52
CA GLU A 2 49.06 11.34 -26.79
C GLU A 2 48.65 10.58 -25.52
N ASN A 3 47.41 10.77 -25.08
CA ASN A 3 46.92 10.15 -23.85
C ASN A 3 46.60 8.66 -24.14
N LEU A 4 47.59 7.80 -23.88
CA LEU A 4 47.57 6.36 -24.18
C LEU A 4 46.51 5.56 -23.39
N TYR A 5 45.87 6.16 -22.39
CA TYR A 5 44.91 5.47 -21.52
C TYR A 5 43.52 6.09 -21.63
N ARG A 6 42.91 6.00 -22.83
CA ARG A 6 41.47 6.29 -23.00
C ARG A 6 40.69 5.04 -22.61
N THR A 7 39.93 5.12 -21.53
CA THR A 7 38.95 4.08 -21.20
C THR A 7 37.91 3.99 -22.31
N PRO A 8 37.45 2.77 -22.68
CA PRO A 8 36.37 2.63 -23.65
C PRO A 8 35.15 3.41 -23.17
N GLN A 9 34.63 4.32 -24.00
CA GLN A 9 33.37 4.99 -23.71
C GLN A 9 32.26 3.96 -23.88
N ALA A 10 31.84 3.35 -22.77
CA ALA A 10 30.62 2.57 -22.74
C ALA A 10 29.46 3.50 -23.07
N GLN A 11 28.70 3.21 -24.13
CA GLN A 11 27.40 3.83 -24.33
C GLN A 11 26.58 3.53 -23.08
N LEU A 12 26.19 4.59 -22.36
CA LEU A 12 25.15 4.48 -21.35
C LEU A 12 23.90 4.04 -22.12
N VAL A 13 23.55 2.76 -21.98
CA VAL A 13 22.23 2.31 -22.38
C VAL A 13 21.29 3.15 -21.53
N ASP A 14 20.56 4.06 -22.18
CA ASP A 14 19.43 4.75 -21.57
C ASP A 14 18.47 3.67 -21.11
N ALA A 15 18.61 3.26 -19.84
CA ALA A 15 17.64 2.45 -19.18
C ALA A 15 16.29 3.15 -19.39
N PRO A 16 15.25 2.43 -19.84
CA PRO A 16 14.00 3.03 -20.24
C PRO A 16 13.53 3.96 -19.14
N LEU A 17 13.53 5.26 -19.46
CA LEU A 17 13.09 6.41 -18.67
C LEU A 17 12.90 6.06 -17.20
N ALA A 18 13.92 6.30 -16.39
CA ALA A 18 13.73 6.61 -14.98
C ALA A 18 12.56 7.59 -14.91
N GLY A 19 11.39 7.08 -14.54
CA GLY A 19 10.14 7.83 -14.61
C GLY A 19 10.27 9.06 -13.73
N ALA A 20 10.42 10.21 -14.38
CA ALA A 20 10.25 11.57 -13.86
C ALA A 20 10.46 11.69 -12.33
N GLU A 21 11.72 11.75 -11.87
CA GLU A 21 12.16 12.07 -10.49
C GLU A 21 11.08 12.00 -9.39
N GLY A 22 10.39 10.85 -9.32
CA GLY A 22 9.21 10.68 -8.49
C GLY A 22 9.69 10.33 -7.09
N HIS A 23 9.62 11.28 -6.16
CA HIS A 23 10.06 11.04 -4.79
C HIS A 23 9.32 9.86 -4.17
N PHE A 24 8.04 9.65 -4.48
CA PHE A 24 7.21 8.57 -3.94
C PHE A 24 6.57 7.73 -5.04
N PHE A 25 6.07 6.56 -4.68
CA PHE A 25 5.29 5.75 -5.61
C PHE A 25 3.97 6.46 -5.93
N THR A 26 3.76 6.78 -7.21
CA THR A 26 2.53 7.40 -7.71
C THR A 26 1.55 6.34 -8.22
N THR A 27 0.27 6.54 -7.96
CA THR A 27 -0.83 5.70 -8.48
C THR A 27 -2.15 6.44 -8.35
N SER A 28 -3.08 6.20 -9.29
CA SER A 28 -4.43 6.74 -9.16
C SER A 28 -5.13 6.12 -7.96
N ILE A 29 -5.93 6.93 -7.24
CA ILE A 29 -6.70 6.46 -6.09
C ILE A 29 -7.68 5.37 -6.51
N ARG A 30 -8.31 5.50 -7.67
CA ARG A 30 -9.21 4.49 -8.22
C ARG A 30 -8.53 3.14 -8.36
N LYS A 31 -7.35 3.09 -9.01
CA LYS A 31 -6.61 1.83 -9.20
C LYS A 31 -6.24 1.20 -7.87
N MET A 32 -5.68 2.02 -6.97
CA MET A 32 -5.27 1.60 -5.64
C MET A 32 -6.43 1.00 -4.84
N SER A 33 -7.58 1.68 -4.80
CA SER A 33 -8.77 1.23 -4.07
C SER A 33 -9.34 -0.07 -4.64
N ILE A 34 -9.42 -0.19 -5.97
CA ILE A 34 -9.91 -1.42 -6.62
C ILE A 34 -9.01 -2.60 -6.24
N LEU A 35 -7.68 -2.44 -6.36
CA LEU A 35 -6.75 -3.52 -6.02
C LEU A 35 -6.76 -3.84 -4.53
N PHE A 36 -6.86 -2.84 -3.66
CA PHE A 36 -6.96 -3.05 -2.22
C PHE A 36 -8.20 -3.86 -1.85
N ILE A 37 -9.38 -3.47 -2.35
CA ILE A 37 -10.64 -4.18 -2.04
C ILE A 37 -10.64 -5.58 -2.68
N ALA A 38 -10.26 -5.68 -3.96
CA ALA A 38 -10.26 -6.96 -4.66
C ALA A 38 -9.34 -7.98 -3.98
N THR A 39 -8.19 -7.55 -3.47
CA THR A 39 -7.21 -8.43 -2.79
C THR A 39 -7.46 -8.59 -1.28
N MET A 40 -8.65 -8.21 -0.78
CA MET A 40 -8.98 -8.23 0.66
C MET A 40 -7.93 -7.53 1.55
N GLY A 41 -7.38 -6.43 1.04
CA GLY A 41 -6.38 -5.62 1.72
C GLY A 41 -4.93 -6.05 1.51
N LEU A 42 -4.64 -7.22 0.92
CA LEU A 42 -3.25 -7.69 0.71
C LEU A 42 -2.40 -6.76 -0.15
N TYR A 43 -3.03 -5.98 -1.04
CA TYR A 43 -2.36 -4.94 -1.83
C TYR A 43 -1.55 -3.95 -0.98
N ILE A 44 -1.87 -3.79 0.31
CA ILE A 44 -1.13 -2.95 1.25
C ILE A 44 0.37 -3.29 1.32
N LEU A 45 0.72 -4.57 1.19
CA LEU A 45 2.11 -5.04 1.23
C LEU A 45 2.86 -4.62 -0.03
N TYR A 46 2.23 -4.80 -1.19
CA TYR A 46 2.78 -4.33 -2.47
C TYR A 46 2.92 -2.81 -2.49
N TRP A 47 1.88 -2.10 -2.04
CA TRP A 47 1.88 -0.65 -1.96
C TRP A 47 2.99 -0.14 -1.05
N GLY A 48 3.10 -0.69 0.16
CA GLY A 48 4.16 -0.35 1.11
C GLY A 48 5.54 -0.62 0.52
N TYR A 49 5.69 -1.74 -0.20
CA TYR A 49 6.96 -2.10 -0.83
C TYR A 49 7.35 -1.05 -1.84
N LYS A 50 6.43 -0.68 -2.74
CA LYS A 50 6.69 0.34 -3.77
C LYS A 50 6.99 1.71 -3.15
N GLN A 51 6.32 2.09 -2.07
CA GLN A 51 6.61 3.35 -1.36
C GLN A 51 8.01 3.35 -0.76
N TRP A 52 8.43 2.27 -0.09
CA TRP A 52 9.77 2.19 0.49
C TRP A 52 10.87 1.99 -0.54
N ASP A 53 10.56 1.30 -1.63
CA ASP A 53 11.49 1.08 -2.73
C ASP A 53 11.86 2.39 -3.43
N SER A 54 10.90 3.32 -3.59
CA SER A 54 11.20 4.65 -4.14
C SER A 54 12.13 5.48 -3.24
N GLN A 55 12.13 5.24 -1.93
CA GLN A 55 13.04 5.91 -0.98
C GLN A 55 14.41 5.25 -0.87
N ARG A 56 14.60 4.05 -1.42
CA ARG A 56 15.79 3.22 -1.15
C ARG A 56 17.09 3.94 -1.48
N SER A 57 17.17 4.58 -2.65
CA SER A 57 18.37 5.30 -3.09
C SER A 57 18.60 6.59 -2.30
N ARG A 58 17.53 7.29 -1.91
CA ARG A 58 17.60 8.56 -1.17
C ARG A 58 18.08 8.40 0.27
N MET A 59 17.85 7.22 0.86
CA MET A 59 18.26 6.94 2.24
C MET A 59 19.72 6.53 2.37
N LEU A 60 20.49 6.44 1.28
CA LEU A 60 21.92 6.12 1.37
C LEU A 60 22.67 7.17 2.21
N PRO A 61 23.64 6.74 3.07
CA PRO A 61 24.21 5.39 3.18
C PRO A 61 23.40 4.40 4.03
N LYS A 62 22.29 4.81 4.65
CA LYS A 62 21.43 3.94 5.46
C LYS A 62 20.70 2.95 4.56
N LYS A 63 21.20 1.71 4.50
CA LYS A 63 20.56 0.62 3.77
C LYS A 63 19.22 0.28 4.39
N ILE A 64 18.16 0.33 3.59
CA ILE A 64 16.80 -0.06 4.00
C ILE A 64 16.37 -1.31 3.24
N MET A 65 15.51 -2.11 3.85
CA MET A 65 14.86 -3.25 3.21
C MET A 65 13.36 -2.96 3.05
N PRO A 66 12.91 -2.55 1.84
CA PRO A 66 11.52 -2.16 1.62
C PRO A 66 10.51 -3.25 1.98
N VAL A 67 10.82 -4.52 1.69
CA VAL A 67 9.96 -5.67 2.00
C VAL A 67 9.64 -5.73 3.50
N TRP A 68 10.66 -5.69 4.37
CA TRP A 68 10.45 -5.74 5.81
C TRP A 68 9.71 -4.52 6.35
N ARG A 69 9.97 -3.33 5.79
CA ARG A 69 9.22 -2.13 6.18
C ARG A 69 7.74 -2.18 5.78
N SER A 70 7.41 -3.00 4.80
CA SER A 70 6.04 -3.19 4.31
C SER A 70 5.29 -4.24 5.12
N ILE A 71 5.98 -5.34 5.48
CA ILE A 71 5.44 -6.35 6.39
C ILE A 71 5.21 -5.75 7.78
N PHE A 72 6.17 -4.96 8.27
CA PHE A 72 6.08 -4.26 9.55
C PHE A 72 5.62 -2.81 9.41
N SER A 73 4.66 -2.56 8.52
CA SER A 73 4.20 -1.21 8.16
C SER A 73 3.77 -0.37 9.37
N ILE A 74 3.24 -1.00 10.42
CA ILE A 74 2.80 -0.35 11.66
C ILE A 74 3.92 0.51 12.29
N PHE A 75 5.16 0.01 12.33
CA PHE A 75 6.29 0.76 12.89
C PHE A 75 6.81 1.85 11.96
N TYR A 76 6.60 1.68 10.65
CA TYR A 76 7.21 2.55 9.65
C TYR A 76 6.23 3.57 9.06
N MET A 77 4.92 3.48 9.31
CA MET A 77 3.93 4.36 8.70
C MET A 77 4.14 5.83 9.05
N HIS A 78 4.43 6.14 10.31
CA HIS A 78 4.76 7.50 10.73
C HIS A 78 6.03 8.03 10.06
N SER A 79 7.02 7.16 9.87
CA SER A 79 8.24 7.54 9.14
C SER A 79 7.95 7.83 7.68
N LEU A 80 7.08 7.06 7.02
CA LEU A 80 6.67 7.32 5.64
C LEU A 80 5.96 8.67 5.51
N SER A 81 4.98 8.93 6.38
CA SER A 81 4.27 10.22 6.41
C SER A 81 5.20 11.39 6.68
N GLY A 82 6.19 11.23 7.58
CA GLY A 82 7.19 12.26 7.86
C GLY A 82 8.03 12.62 6.64
N LEU A 83 8.43 11.63 5.82
CA LEU A 83 9.16 11.89 4.57
C LEU A 83 8.31 12.62 3.54
N ILE A 84 7.02 12.27 3.45
CA ILE A 84 6.08 12.95 2.56
C ILE A 84 5.93 14.42 3.00
N ASP A 85 5.77 14.66 4.30
CA ASP A 85 5.66 16.01 4.86
C ASP A 85 6.93 16.84 4.68
N GLU A 86 8.10 16.24 4.84
CA GLU A 86 9.37 16.92 4.58
C GLU A 86 9.45 17.40 3.12
N GLN A 87 9.06 16.55 2.18
CA GLN A 87 9.02 16.89 0.76
C GLN A 87 7.98 17.98 0.45
N LEU A 88 6.77 17.87 1.02
CA LEU A 88 5.71 18.86 0.83
C LEU A 88 6.10 20.22 1.42
N ARG A 89 6.79 20.24 2.56
CA ARG A 89 7.32 21.45 3.18
C ARG A 89 8.32 22.16 2.29
N GLN A 90 9.25 21.42 1.68
CA GLN A 90 10.22 21.97 0.71
C GLN A 90 9.52 22.57 -0.52
N GLN A 91 8.35 22.06 -0.88
CA GLN A 91 7.53 22.54 -1.99
C GLN A 91 6.55 23.65 -1.59
N GLY A 92 6.48 24.05 -0.31
CA GLY A 92 5.50 25.03 0.18
C GLY A 92 4.04 24.54 0.10
N LYS A 93 3.81 23.23 0.12
CA LYS A 93 2.48 22.61 -0.01
C LYS A 93 1.89 22.21 1.36
N PRO A 94 0.55 22.06 1.47
CA PRO A 94 -0.09 21.61 2.71
C PRO A 94 0.43 20.25 3.17
N LEU A 95 0.71 20.12 4.46
CA LEU A 95 1.23 18.89 5.07
C LEU A 95 0.10 17.87 5.31
N LEU A 96 0.44 16.59 5.22
CA LEU A 96 -0.41 15.47 5.62
C LEU A 96 -0.61 15.44 7.14
N GLY A 97 0.46 15.69 7.91
CA GLY A 97 0.49 15.54 9.36
C GLY A 97 0.49 14.07 9.82
N SER A 98 0.44 13.87 11.13
CA SER A 98 0.48 12.53 11.74
C SER A 98 -0.87 11.79 11.74
N GLY A 99 -1.99 12.52 11.63
CA GLY A 99 -3.34 11.97 11.78
C GLY A 99 -3.61 10.71 10.93
N PRO A 100 -3.35 10.72 9.61
CA PRO A 100 -3.55 9.55 8.76
C PRO A 100 -2.65 8.36 9.13
N ALA A 101 -1.41 8.60 9.56
CA ALA A 101 -0.54 7.51 10.05
C ALA A 101 -1.04 6.93 11.37
N THR A 102 -1.49 7.79 12.30
CA THR A 102 -2.10 7.35 13.56
C THR A 102 -3.36 6.52 13.30
N LEU A 103 -4.24 7.00 12.41
CA LEU A 103 -5.47 6.29 12.05
C LEU A 103 -5.14 4.93 11.42
N TYR A 104 -4.15 4.86 10.54
CA TYR A 104 -3.67 3.61 9.98
C TYR A 104 -3.27 2.61 11.08
N VAL A 105 -2.42 3.05 12.01
CA VAL A 105 -1.93 2.20 13.12
C VAL A 105 -3.08 1.76 14.02
N VAL A 106 -3.97 2.68 14.40
CA VAL A 106 -5.13 2.38 15.26
C VAL A 106 -6.06 1.36 14.59
N VAL A 107 -6.38 1.53 13.31
CA VAL A 107 -7.24 0.58 12.60
C VAL A 107 -6.54 -0.76 12.44
N ALA A 108 -5.27 -0.79 12.03
CA ALA A 108 -4.52 -2.04 11.81
C ALA A 108 -4.33 -2.84 13.10
N VAL A 109 -3.94 -2.18 14.20
CA VAL A 109 -3.78 -2.84 15.50
C VAL A 109 -5.13 -3.20 16.10
N GLY A 110 -6.10 -2.29 16.05
CA GLY A 110 -7.43 -2.50 16.63
C GLY A 110 -8.16 -3.67 15.98
N SER A 111 -8.20 -3.72 14.65
CA SER A 111 -8.80 -4.85 13.90
C SER A 111 -8.07 -6.17 14.15
N ALA A 112 -6.73 -6.17 14.17
CA ALA A 112 -5.95 -7.38 14.47
C ALA A 112 -6.23 -7.89 15.90
N VAL A 113 -6.22 -7.02 16.91
CA VAL A 113 -6.53 -7.39 18.30
C VAL A 113 -7.96 -7.92 18.42
N LEU A 114 -8.94 -7.23 17.82
CA LEU A 114 -10.34 -7.67 17.84
C LEU A 114 -10.51 -9.02 17.14
N GLY A 115 -9.85 -9.25 16.00
CA GLY A 115 -9.86 -10.54 15.32
C GLY A 115 -9.25 -11.66 16.16
N GLN A 116 -8.13 -11.38 16.85
CA GLN A 116 -7.51 -12.34 17.76
C GLN A 116 -8.41 -12.66 18.95
N VAL A 117 -9.10 -11.68 19.53
CA VAL A 117 -10.07 -11.91 20.60
C VAL A 117 -11.27 -12.70 20.09
N SER A 118 -11.79 -12.36 18.90
CA SER A 118 -12.91 -13.06 18.25
C SER A 118 -12.61 -14.54 18.10
N SER A 119 -11.44 -14.88 17.55
CA SER A 119 -11.03 -16.28 17.31
C SER A 119 -10.89 -17.15 18.57
N ARG A 120 -10.96 -16.58 19.77
CA ARG A 120 -10.89 -17.31 21.05
C ARG A 120 -12.25 -17.61 21.66
N ILE A 121 -13.32 -17.05 21.08
CA ILE A 121 -14.69 -17.22 21.56
C ILE A 121 -15.41 -18.05 20.51
N GLU A 122 -15.61 -19.33 20.82
CA GLU A 122 -16.17 -20.32 19.88
C GLU A 122 -17.60 -19.94 19.45
N GLU A 123 -18.41 -19.37 20.35
CA GLU A 123 -19.84 -19.07 20.14
C GLU A 123 -20.12 -17.71 19.45
N LEU A 124 -19.13 -17.09 18.79
CA LEU A 124 -19.37 -15.78 18.19
C LEU A 124 -20.21 -15.86 16.91
N PRO A 125 -21.15 -14.92 16.70
CA PRO A 125 -21.94 -14.90 15.49
C PRO A 125 -21.06 -14.66 14.26
N VAL A 126 -21.25 -15.44 13.21
CA VAL A 126 -20.57 -15.28 11.91
C VAL A 126 -20.65 -13.86 11.33
N LEU A 127 -21.72 -13.12 11.66
CA LEU A 127 -21.88 -11.71 11.27
C LEU A 127 -20.83 -10.79 11.92
N LEU A 128 -20.35 -11.12 13.11
CA LEU A 128 -19.28 -10.38 13.77
C LEU A 128 -17.95 -10.58 13.02
N ASP A 129 -17.63 -11.78 12.54
CA ASP A 129 -16.41 -12.00 11.73
C ASP A 129 -16.45 -11.23 10.42
N VAL A 130 -17.62 -11.19 9.76
CA VAL A 130 -17.83 -10.33 8.58
C VAL A 130 -17.62 -8.86 8.95
N PHE A 131 -18.15 -8.40 10.08
CA PHE A 131 -17.95 -7.03 10.54
C PHE A 131 -16.46 -6.72 10.80
N LEU A 132 -15.71 -7.62 11.44
CA LEU A 132 -14.29 -7.44 11.72
C LEU A 132 -13.45 -7.44 10.42
N MET A 133 -13.79 -8.27 9.45
CA MET A 133 -13.19 -8.22 8.11
C MET A 133 -13.46 -6.88 7.42
N LEU A 134 -14.69 -6.37 7.48
CA LEU A 134 -15.02 -5.05 6.91
C LEU A 134 -14.30 -3.92 7.65
N LEU A 135 -14.12 -4.04 8.96
CA LEU A 135 -13.36 -3.08 9.77
C LEU A 135 -11.89 -3.01 9.33
N GLN A 136 -11.27 -4.13 8.96
CA GLN A 136 -9.92 -4.15 8.38
C GLN A 136 -9.84 -3.34 7.07
N LEU A 137 -10.89 -3.36 6.24
CA LEU A 137 -10.92 -2.60 4.98
C LEU A 137 -10.96 -1.08 5.20
N CYS A 138 -11.32 -0.61 6.40
CA CYS A 138 -11.25 0.81 6.76
C CYS A 138 -9.83 1.39 6.71
N ILE A 139 -8.78 0.55 6.67
CA ILE A 139 -7.39 0.97 6.39
C ILE A 139 -7.28 1.72 5.06
N LEU A 140 -8.19 1.49 4.11
CA LEU A 140 -8.21 2.23 2.86
C LEU A 140 -8.33 3.75 3.08
N LEU A 141 -9.02 4.20 4.13
CA LEU A 141 -9.23 5.63 4.40
C LEU A 141 -7.90 6.39 4.64
N PRO A 142 -7.07 6.03 5.64
CA PRO A 142 -5.76 6.67 5.80
C PRO A 142 -4.85 6.41 4.60
N MET A 143 -4.95 5.26 3.95
CA MET A 143 -4.15 4.93 2.77
C MET A 143 -4.44 5.88 1.59
N ILE A 144 -5.71 6.26 1.38
CA ILE A 144 -6.11 7.27 0.38
C ILE A 144 -5.48 8.63 0.72
N SER A 145 -5.55 9.07 1.97
CA SER A 145 -4.98 10.35 2.39
C SER A 145 -3.47 10.38 2.18
N ILE A 146 -2.76 9.33 2.58
CA ILE A 146 -1.31 9.21 2.40
C ILE A 146 -0.95 9.19 0.90
N GLN A 147 -1.68 8.41 0.09
CA GLN A 147 -1.37 8.31 -1.35
C GLN A 147 -1.62 9.63 -2.09
N ARG A 148 -2.67 10.38 -1.75
CA ARG A 148 -2.91 11.72 -2.34
C ARG A 148 -1.73 12.66 -2.09
N GLN A 149 -1.20 12.64 -0.88
CA GLN A 149 -0.07 13.49 -0.50
C GLN A 149 1.24 13.00 -1.11
N ALA A 150 1.45 11.68 -1.23
CA ALA A 150 2.59 11.10 -1.95
C ALA A 150 2.57 11.45 -3.45
N ASN A 151 1.40 11.39 -4.08
CA ASN A 151 1.15 11.83 -5.46
C ASN A 151 1.48 13.32 -5.63
N LEU A 152 0.96 14.17 -4.72
CA LEU A 152 1.21 15.61 -4.73
C LEU A 152 2.69 15.96 -4.55
N ALA A 153 3.38 15.27 -3.63
CA ALA A 153 4.81 15.43 -3.37
C ALA A 153 5.68 15.02 -4.57
N SER A 154 5.16 14.11 -5.42
CA SER A 154 5.81 13.63 -6.64
C SER A 154 5.37 14.38 -7.90
N GLN A 155 4.68 15.53 -7.76
CA GLN A 155 4.19 16.35 -8.86
C GLN A 155 3.22 15.63 -9.84
N ASP A 156 2.56 14.55 -9.38
CA ASP A 156 1.49 13.85 -10.12
C ASP A 156 0.24 13.73 -9.24
N PRO A 157 -0.50 14.83 -8.96
CA PRO A 157 -1.61 14.82 -8.01
C PRO A 157 -2.72 13.80 -8.33
N GLN A 158 -2.90 13.49 -9.62
CA GLN A 158 -3.91 12.52 -10.08
C GLN A 158 -3.41 11.08 -10.11
N GLY A 159 -2.10 10.85 -9.94
CA GLY A 159 -1.50 9.53 -10.08
C GLY A 159 -1.62 8.98 -11.50
N SER A 160 -1.59 9.89 -12.48
CA SER A 160 -1.78 9.61 -13.90
C SER A 160 -0.70 8.69 -14.47
N GLY A 161 0.54 8.79 -13.96
CA GLY A 161 1.67 7.95 -14.38
C GLY A 161 1.45 6.46 -14.12
N ASN A 162 0.48 6.10 -13.26
CA ASN A 162 0.13 4.73 -12.96
C ASN A 162 -1.39 4.58 -12.76
N ALA A 163 -2.17 5.14 -13.68
CA ALA A 163 -3.63 5.05 -13.64
C ALA A 163 -4.19 3.79 -14.33
N GLN A 164 -3.48 3.25 -15.31
CA GLN A 164 -3.96 2.14 -16.14
C GLN A 164 -3.83 0.78 -15.43
N MET A 165 -4.78 -0.11 -15.68
CA MET A 165 -4.74 -1.50 -15.21
C MET A 165 -3.90 -2.34 -16.17
N SER A 166 -2.80 -2.91 -15.68
CA SER A 166 -2.05 -3.94 -16.44
C SER A 166 -2.78 -5.29 -16.40
N GLY A 167 -2.40 -6.21 -17.29
CA GLY A 167 -2.92 -7.59 -17.29
C GLY A 167 -2.74 -8.31 -15.94
N ALA A 168 -1.60 -8.10 -15.28
CA ALA A 168 -1.37 -8.65 -13.93
C ALA A 168 -2.37 -8.09 -12.89
N ASN A 169 -2.71 -6.80 -12.98
CA ASN A 169 -3.74 -6.21 -12.10
C ASN A 169 -5.09 -6.87 -12.31
N ILE A 170 -5.48 -7.12 -13.56
CA ILE A 170 -6.72 -7.83 -13.90
C ILE A 170 -6.69 -9.25 -13.33
N GLY A 171 -5.56 -9.97 -13.47
CA GLY A 171 -5.39 -11.30 -12.88
C GLY A 171 -5.63 -11.33 -11.37
N PHE A 172 -5.03 -10.39 -10.62
CA PHE A 172 -5.26 -10.24 -9.18
C PHE A 172 -6.71 -9.86 -8.84
N ILE A 173 -7.35 -9.03 -9.66
CA ILE A 173 -8.77 -8.68 -9.47
C ILE A 173 -9.65 -9.92 -9.64
N VAL A 174 -9.45 -10.70 -10.71
CA VAL A 174 -10.22 -11.93 -10.95
C VAL A 174 -10.03 -12.93 -9.82
N ALA A 175 -8.79 -13.20 -9.42
CA ALA A 175 -8.49 -14.10 -8.30
C ALA A 175 -9.14 -13.61 -6.99
N GLY A 176 -9.05 -12.30 -6.73
CA GLY A 176 -9.67 -11.68 -5.57
C GLY A 176 -11.19 -11.79 -5.55
N VAL A 177 -11.86 -11.52 -6.67
CA VAL A 177 -13.32 -11.66 -6.81
C VAL A 177 -13.76 -13.11 -6.59
N LEU A 178 -13.02 -14.09 -7.14
CA LEU A 178 -13.30 -15.50 -6.87
C LEU A 178 -13.19 -15.82 -5.37
N PHE A 179 -12.17 -15.30 -4.70
CA PHE A 179 -12.00 -15.48 -3.27
C PHE A 179 -13.12 -14.81 -2.45
N TRP A 180 -13.57 -13.61 -2.84
CA TRP A 180 -14.77 -12.96 -2.27
C TRP A 180 -16.01 -13.83 -2.41
N CYS A 181 -16.27 -14.40 -3.59
CA CYS A 181 -17.40 -15.28 -3.81
C CYS A 181 -17.34 -16.54 -2.95
N LEU A 182 -16.15 -17.15 -2.81
CA LEU A 182 -15.96 -18.31 -1.94
C LEU A 182 -16.23 -17.98 -0.47
N TYR A 183 -15.67 -16.87 0.00
CA TYR A 183 -15.87 -16.40 1.37
C TYR A 183 -17.34 -16.08 1.66
N LEU A 184 -18.00 -15.27 0.83
CA LEU A 184 -19.41 -14.94 1.03
C LEU A 184 -20.32 -16.18 0.87
N GLY A 185 -19.97 -17.10 -0.04
CA GLY A 185 -20.65 -18.37 -0.21
C GLY A 185 -20.55 -19.27 1.01
N SER A 186 -19.40 -19.33 1.69
CA SER A 186 -19.25 -20.08 2.93
C SER A 186 -20.09 -19.47 4.06
N ILE A 187 -20.10 -18.14 4.19
CA ILE A 187 -20.93 -17.45 5.18
C ILE A 187 -22.42 -17.72 4.94
N ALA A 188 -22.89 -17.62 3.69
CA ALA A 188 -24.28 -17.90 3.34
C ALA A 188 -24.68 -19.35 3.68
N THR A 189 -23.78 -20.30 3.40
CA THR A 189 -24.01 -21.72 3.70
C THR A 189 -24.13 -21.98 5.21
N LEU A 190 -23.27 -21.38 6.01
CA LEU A 190 -23.33 -21.45 7.48
C LEU A 190 -24.66 -20.90 8.01
N LEU A 191 -25.10 -19.75 7.50
CA LEU A 191 -26.38 -19.13 7.89
C LEU A 191 -27.60 -19.98 7.51
N ILE A 192 -27.59 -20.61 6.33
CA ILE A 192 -28.71 -21.43 5.85
C ILE A 192 -28.83 -22.75 6.63
N LEU A 193 -27.70 -23.39 6.91
CA LEU A 193 -27.69 -24.69 7.59
C LEU A 193 -27.98 -24.58 9.09
N GLY A 194 -28.02 -23.37 9.65
CA GLY A 194 -28.27 -23.15 11.08
C GLY A 194 -27.23 -23.82 11.98
N VAL A 195 -26.06 -24.15 11.43
CA VAL A 195 -24.96 -24.71 12.19
C VAL A 195 -24.44 -23.57 13.07
N PRO A 196 -24.49 -23.70 14.41
CA PRO A 196 -23.79 -22.75 15.26
C PRO A 196 -22.31 -22.79 14.86
N ALA A 197 -21.77 -21.60 14.54
CA ALA A 197 -20.34 -21.43 14.29
C ALA A 197 -19.56 -21.84 15.54
#